data_AF-A0A353X1E9-F1
#
_entry.id   AF-A0A353X1E9-F1
#
_cell.length_a   1.000
_cell.length_b   1.000
_cell.length_c   1.000
_cell.angle_alpha   90.00
_cell.angle_beta   90.00
_cell.angle_gamma   90.00
#
_symmetry.space_group_name_H-M   'P 1'
#
loop_
_entity.id
_entity.type
_entity.pdbx_description
1 polymer ?
#
loop_
_entity_poly.entity_id
_entity_poly.type
_entity_poly.pdbx_seq_one_letter_code
_entity_poly.pdbx_strand_id
1 'polypeptide(L)'
;MKQLKIALDWSPNVIHAGVLYALHQGNFEDAGIDLELISTEIDNYTKKPMARLLDGEVDLSIGPTEHLFYFDSLEKQQLRAVATIMQQETSAFVVKSDSGIDRPLQLDGKLYLGYNTPLEKDLLKTM
;
A
#
# COMPACT_ATOMS: atom_id res chain seq x y z
N MET A 1 -19.81 -15.68 14.06
CA MET A 1 -19.12 -14.67 13.23
C MET A 1 -17.76 -15.20 12.84
N LYS A 2 -17.28 -14.88 11.64
CA LYS A 2 -15.94 -15.24 11.17
C LYS A 2 -15.02 -14.04 11.36
N GLN A 3 -13.86 -14.24 11.97
CA GLN A 3 -12.87 -13.17 12.08
C GLN A 3 -12.22 -12.94 10.71
N LEU A 4 -11.98 -11.66 10.38
CA LEU A 4 -11.23 -11.24 9.20
C LEU A 4 -10.26 -10.14 9.61
N LYS A 5 -8.96 -10.33 9.37
CA LYS A 5 -7.92 -9.34 9.64
C LYS A 5 -7.38 -8.75 8.35
N ILE A 6 -7.37 -7.43 8.26
CA ILE A 6 -6.83 -6.71 7.09
C ILE A 6 -5.70 -5.79 7.53
N ALA A 7 -4.50 -5.96 6.97
CA ALA A 7 -3.42 -4.98 7.12
C ALA A 7 -3.61 -3.82 6.12
N LEU A 8 -3.66 -2.59 6.62
CA LEU A 8 -3.69 -1.38 5.81
C LEU A 8 -2.31 -1.08 5.24
N ASP A 9 -2.22 -0.45 4.06
CA ASP A 9 -0.95 -0.10 3.41
C ASP A 9 -0.22 1.07 4.09
N TRP A 10 -0.98 1.91 4.80
CA TRP A 10 -0.53 3.10 5.49
C TRP A 10 -1.44 3.43 6.69
N SER A 11 -1.15 4.53 7.38
CA SER A 11 -2.11 5.17 8.28
C SER A 11 -3.46 5.38 7.59
N PRO A 12 -4.58 5.22 8.30
CA PRO A 12 -5.92 5.45 7.76
C PRO A 12 -6.01 6.78 6.99
N ASN A 13 -6.48 6.70 5.74
CA ASN A 13 -6.60 7.83 4.83
C ASN A 13 -7.75 7.57 3.84
N VAL A 14 -7.95 8.47 2.88
CA VAL A 14 -9.11 8.45 1.97
C VAL A 14 -9.28 7.15 1.17
N ILE A 15 -8.21 6.43 0.84
CA ILE A 15 -8.33 5.16 0.11
C ILE A 15 -8.97 4.04 0.96
N HIS A 16 -8.93 4.19 2.29
CA HIS A 16 -9.53 3.27 3.25
C HIS A 16 -11.00 3.60 3.57
N ALA A 17 -11.51 4.73 3.07
CA ALA A 17 -12.82 5.26 3.47
C ALA A 17 -13.97 4.28 3.25
N GLY A 18 -13.97 3.52 2.15
CA GLY A 18 -15.03 2.54 1.87
C GLY A 18 -15.09 1.42 2.92
N VAL A 19 -13.94 0.88 3.32
CA VAL A 19 -13.85 -0.18 4.34
C VAL A 19 -14.23 0.38 5.72
N LEU A 20 -13.70 1.56 6.07
CA LEU A 20 -14.01 2.23 7.34
C LEU A 20 -15.48 2.60 7.46
N TYR A 21 -16.10 3.08 6.38
CA TYR A 21 -17.51 3.40 6.34
C TYR A 21 -18.37 2.14 6.48
N ALA A 22 -18.07 1.08 5.74
CA ALA A 22 -18.79 -0.19 5.86
C ALA A 22 -18.70 -0.81 7.26
N LEU A 23 -17.53 -0.68 7.92
CA LEU A 23 -17.36 -1.05 9.32
C LEU A 23 -18.24 -0.20 10.24
N HIS A 24 -18.22 1.12 10.07
CA HIS A 24 -19.04 2.02 10.87
C HIS A 24 -20.56 1.81 10.70
N GLN A 25 -21.01 1.42 9.51
CA GLN A 25 -22.41 1.13 9.21
C GLN A 25 -22.87 -0.26 9.71
N GLY A 26 -21.97 -1.10 10.25
CA GLY A 26 -22.31 -2.46 10.68
C GLY A 26 -22.40 -3.48 9.53
N ASN A 27 -22.05 -3.11 8.29
CA ASN A 27 -22.18 -3.99 7.12
C ASN A 27 -21.38 -5.30 7.26
N PHE A 28 -20.24 -5.28 7.95
CA PHE A 28 -19.46 -6.49 8.21
C PHE A 28 -20.15 -7.39 9.25
N GLU A 29 -20.70 -6.81 10.32
CA GLU A 29 -21.44 -7.54 11.34
C GLU A 29 -22.69 -8.20 10.75
N ASP A 30 -23.44 -7.48 9.91
CA ASP A 30 -24.60 -7.98 9.17
C ASP A 30 -24.24 -9.14 8.23
N ALA A 31 -23.03 -9.11 7.65
CA ALA A 31 -22.47 -10.21 6.85
C ALA A 31 -21.90 -11.35 7.71
N GLY A 32 -21.96 -11.27 9.04
CA GLY A 32 -21.41 -12.25 9.98
C GLY A 32 -19.89 -12.24 10.08
N ILE A 33 -19.25 -11.11 9.75
CA ILE A 33 -17.79 -10.89 9.76
C ILE A 33 -17.42 -9.98 10.93
N ASP A 34 -16.47 -10.43 11.74
CA ASP A 34 -15.80 -9.62 12.76
C ASP A 34 -14.49 -9.08 12.17
N LEU A 35 -14.52 -7.82 11.72
CA LEU A 35 -13.41 -7.20 10.99
C LEU A 35 -12.43 -6.51 11.94
N GLU A 36 -11.16 -6.89 11.86
CA GLU A 36 -10.04 -6.21 12.50
C GLU A 36 -9.16 -5.52 11.45
N LEU A 37 -8.96 -4.21 11.59
CA LEU A 37 -8.04 -3.43 10.75
C LEU A 37 -6.73 -3.20 11.49
N ILE A 38 -5.62 -3.61 10.86
CA ILE A 38 -4.27 -3.44 11.40
C ILE A 38 -3.57 -2.32 10.63
N SER A 39 -3.38 -1.17 11.29
CA SER A 39 -2.59 -0.05 10.76
C SER A 39 -1.10 -0.35 10.82
N THR A 40 -0.30 0.24 9.93
CA THR A 40 1.17 0.20 10.01
C THR A 40 1.73 0.91 11.24
N GLU A 41 0.91 1.71 11.92
CA GLU A 41 1.30 2.43 13.15
C GLU A 41 1.56 1.50 14.35
N ILE A 42 1.04 0.26 14.34
CA ILE A 42 1.13 -0.65 15.50
C ILE A 42 2.57 -1.02 15.89
N ASP A 43 3.51 -0.90 14.96
CA ASP A 43 4.93 -1.17 15.17
C ASP A 43 5.83 -0.07 14.60
N ASN A 44 5.32 1.17 14.54
CA ASN A 44 6.01 2.32 13.97
C ASN A 44 6.55 2.07 12.54
N TYR A 45 5.71 1.48 11.67
CA TYR A 45 6.02 1.23 10.26
C TYR A 45 7.22 0.29 10.03
N THR A 46 7.56 -0.56 11.01
CA THR A 46 8.71 -1.46 10.90
C THR A 46 8.42 -2.70 10.08
N LYS A 47 7.17 -3.20 10.10
CA LYS A 47 6.76 -4.35 9.28
C LYS A 47 5.78 -3.95 8.19
N LYS A 48 6.12 -4.30 6.95
CA LYS A 48 5.28 -4.04 5.79
C LYS A 48 3.97 -4.88 5.83
N PRO A 49 2.83 -4.33 5.42
CA PRO A 49 1.52 -5.00 5.41
C PRO A 49 1.52 -6.35 4.67
N MET A 50 2.17 -6.40 3.51
CA MET A 50 2.26 -7.63 2.72
C MET A 50 3.16 -8.70 3.37
N ALA A 51 4.15 -8.30 4.17
CA ALA A 51 4.94 -9.24 4.96
C ALA A 51 4.11 -9.86 6.10
N ARG A 52 3.19 -9.10 6.70
CA ARG A 52 2.23 -9.63 7.69
C ARG A 52 1.34 -10.71 7.09
N LEU A 53 0.89 -10.51 5.85
CA LEU A 53 0.10 -11.49 5.12
C LEU A 53 0.90 -12.78 4.87
N LEU A 54 2.14 -12.65 4.39
CA LEU A 54 3.03 -13.80 4.15
C LEU A 54 3.39 -14.57 5.42
N ASP A 55 3.47 -13.88 6.55
CA ASP A 55 3.74 -14.48 7.86
C ASP A 55 2.46 -15.04 8.53
N GLY A 56 1.29 -14.91 7.90
CA GLY A 56 0.01 -15.41 8.40
C GLY A 56 -0.58 -14.61 9.56
N GLU A 57 -0.12 -13.38 9.78
CA GLU A 57 -0.65 -12.49 10.84
C GLU A 57 -2.00 -11.87 10.48
N VAL A 58 -2.31 -11.79 9.17
CA VAL A 58 -3.54 -11.23 8.62
C VAL A 58 -4.05 -12.08 7.46
N ASP A 59 -5.33 -11.95 7.14
CA ASP A 59 -5.97 -12.68 6.03
C ASP A 59 -5.87 -11.94 4.69
N LEU A 60 -5.83 -10.60 4.74
CA LEU A 60 -5.68 -9.73 3.59
C LEU A 60 -4.73 -8.58 3.90
N SER A 61 -4.08 -8.05 2.86
CA SER A 61 -3.31 -6.81 2.93
C SER A 61 -3.72 -5.87 1.81
N ILE A 62 -3.90 -4.60 2.12
CA ILE A 62 -3.96 -3.52 1.15
C ILE A 62 -2.51 -3.14 0.80
N GLY A 63 -2.26 -2.80 -0.45
CA GLY A 63 -0.95 -2.35 -0.89
C GLY A 63 -0.94 -1.99 -2.38
N PRO A 64 0.08 -1.25 -2.82
CA PRO A 64 0.23 -0.89 -4.22
C PRO A 64 0.56 -2.12 -5.06
N THR A 65 0.07 -2.13 -6.31
CA THR A 65 0.23 -3.27 -7.23
C THR A 65 1.70 -3.60 -7.49
N GLU A 66 2.59 -2.61 -7.46
CA GLU A 66 4.04 -2.81 -7.61
C GLU A 66 4.65 -3.79 -6.62
N HIS A 67 4.09 -3.88 -5.40
CA HIS A 67 4.57 -4.83 -4.41
C HIS A 67 4.30 -6.27 -4.89
N LEU A 68 3.17 -6.53 -5.56
CA LEU A 68 2.89 -7.86 -6.10
C LEU A 68 3.96 -8.30 -7.11
N PHE A 69 4.38 -7.41 -8.01
CA PHE A 69 5.45 -7.71 -8.97
C PHE A 69 6.79 -7.97 -8.27
N TYR A 70 7.10 -7.19 -7.24
CA TYR A 70 8.31 -7.41 -6.45
C TYR A 70 8.29 -8.78 -5.77
N PHE A 71 7.21 -9.15 -5.10
CA PHE A 71 7.13 -10.44 -4.41
C PHE A 71 7.10 -11.65 -5.36
N ASP A 72 6.44 -11.51 -6.51
CA ASP A 72 6.48 -12.51 -7.58
C ASP A 72 7.91 -12.74 -8.09
N SER A 73 8.70 -11.66 -8.25
CA SER A 73 10.11 -11.75 -8.64
C SER A 73 11.02 -12.44 -7.61
N LEU A 74 10.59 -12.57 -6.35
CA LEU A 74 11.34 -13.25 -5.30
C LEU A 74 11.03 -14.76 -5.20
N GLU A 75 10.19 -15.30 -6.09
CA GLU A 75 9.67 -16.69 -6.03
C GLU A 75 9.06 -17.04 -4.66
N LYS A 76 8.59 -16.03 -3.93
CA LYS A 76 7.86 -16.22 -2.67
C LYS A 76 6.43 -16.67 -2.98
N GLN A 77 5.75 -17.23 -1.98
CA GLN A 77 4.37 -17.76 -2.07
C GLN A 77 3.47 -16.92 -2.99
N GLN A 78 2.60 -17.59 -3.76
CA GLN A 78 1.67 -16.92 -4.69
C GLN A 78 0.74 -15.96 -3.95
N LEU A 79 1.09 -14.68 -3.96
CA LEU A 79 0.17 -13.60 -3.61
C LEU A 79 -0.79 -13.37 -4.78
N ARG A 80 -2.06 -13.13 -4.48
CA ARG A 80 -3.08 -12.88 -5.49
C ARG A 80 -3.86 -11.61 -5.15
N ALA A 81 -3.95 -10.70 -6.11
CA ALA A 81 -4.87 -9.58 -6.04
C ALA A 81 -6.32 -10.11 -6.13
N VAL A 82 -7.15 -9.75 -5.16
CA VAL A 82 -8.57 -10.16 -5.11
C VAL A 82 -9.53 -8.99 -5.36
N ALA A 83 -9.06 -7.75 -5.25
CA ALA A 83 -9.84 -6.54 -5.46
C ALA A 83 -8.92 -5.36 -5.81
N THR A 84 -9.50 -4.32 -6.42
CA THR A 84 -8.82 -3.07 -6.76
C THR A 84 -9.62 -1.91 -6.17
N ILE A 85 -8.99 -1.15 -5.26
CA ILE A 85 -9.62 0.01 -4.61
C ILE A 85 -9.61 1.22 -5.54
N MET A 86 -8.44 1.54 -6.12
CA MET A 86 -8.28 2.64 -7.08
C MET A 86 -8.15 2.08 -8.49
N GLN A 87 -9.08 2.45 -9.37
CA GLN A 87 -9.14 1.95 -10.75
C GLN A 87 -8.11 2.61 -11.68
N GLN A 88 -7.56 3.75 -11.27
CA GLN A 88 -6.55 4.49 -12.00
C GLN A 88 -5.38 4.77 -11.07
N GLU A 89 -4.16 4.66 -11.62
CA GLU A 89 -2.95 5.03 -10.91
C GLU A 89 -2.85 6.56 -10.82
N THR A 90 -2.70 7.07 -9.61
CA THR A 90 -2.61 8.52 -9.34
C THR A 90 -1.32 8.90 -8.63
N SER A 91 -0.39 7.96 -8.44
CA SER A 91 0.92 8.22 -7.87
C SER A 91 1.75 9.08 -8.81
N ALA A 92 2.55 9.97 -8.22
CA ALA A 92 3.43 10.87 -8.95
C ALA A 92 4.67 11.21 -8.11
N PHE A 93 5.79 11.41 -8.78
CA PHE A 93 6.92 12.12 -8.16
C PHE A 93 6.58 13.60 -8.09
N VAL A 94 6.61 14.15 -6.89
CA VAL A 94 6.24 15.55 -6.63
C VAL A 94 7.48 16.34 -6.20
N VAL A 95 7.55 17.56 -6.70
CA VAL A 95 8.58 18.53 -6.33
C VAL A 95 7.92 19.78 -5.77
N LYS A 96 8.66 20.58 -4.99
CA LYS A 96 8.17 21.89 -4.58
C LYS A 96 8.02 22.79 -5.80
N SER A 97 7.00 23.64 -5.82
CA SER A 97 6.74 24.58 -6.90
C SER A 97 7.89 25.58 -7.12
N ASP A 98 8.67 25.88 -6.06
CA ASP A 98 9.81 26.78 -6.08
C ASP A 98 11.17 26.05 -6.23
N SER A 99 11.16 24.74 -6.49
CA SER A 99 12.40 23.95 -6.61
C SER A 99 13.23 24.23 -7.87
N GLY A 100 12.64 24.88 -8.87
CA GLY A 100 13.23 25.04 -10.21
C GLY A 100 13.30 23.73 -11.01
N ILE A 101 12.62 22.67 -10.57
CA ILE A 101 12.50 21.40 -11.27
C ILE A 101 11.20 21.41 -12.07
N ASP A 102 11.29 21.52 -13.38
CA ASP A 102 10.19 21.54 -14.34
C ASP A 102 10.17 20.33 -15.30
N ARG A 103 11.22 19.50 -15.29
CA ARG A 103 11.28 18.26 -16.09
C ARG A 103 12.07 17.13 -15.41
N PRO A 104 11.80 15.86 -15.75
CA PRO A 104 12.38 14.70 -15.05
C PRO A 104 13.92 14.69 -14.98
N LEU A 105 14.61 15.03 -16.08
CA LEU A 105 16.08 15.12 -16.13
C LEU A 105 16.73 16.01 -15.04
N GLN A 106 16.01 16.99 -14.48
CA GLN A 106 16.54 17.85 -13.42
C GLN A 106 16.50 17.20 -12.02
N LEU A 107 15.94 16.00 -11.91
CA LEU A 107 16.02 15.17 -10.71
C LEU A 107 17.43 14.57 -10.53
N ASP A 108 18.27 14.60 -11.57
CA ASP A 108 19.66 14.13 -11.49
C ASP A 108 20.43 14.82 -10.37
N GLY A 109 21.05 13.99 -9.51
CA GLY A 109 21.81 14.44 -8.35
C GLY A 109 20.96 15.04 -7.22
N LYS A 110 19.62 14.99 -7.29
CA LYS A 110 18.72 15.41 -6.20
C LYS A 110 18.49 14.27 -5.21
N LEU A 111 17.97 14.63 -4.03
CA LEU A 111 17.57 13.67 -3.01
C LEU A 111 16.12 13.24 -3.21
N TYR A 112 15.90 11.94 -3.39
CA TYR A 112 14.57 11.35 -3.39
C TYR A 112 14.14 10.96 -1.97
N LEU A 113 12.90 11.30 -1.60
CA LEU A 113 12.24 10.89 -0.36
C LEU A 113 10.97 10.12 -0.73
N GLY A 114 10.99 8.82 -0.50
CA GLY A 114 9.85 7.93 -0.78
C GLY A 114 10.07 6.55 -0.16
N TYR A 115 9.41 5.52 -0.71
CA TYR A 115 9.46 4.17 -0.15
C TYR A 115 10.80 3.45 -0.38
N ASN A 116 11.65 4.02 -1.25
CA ASN A 116 12.93 3.47 -1.66
C ASN A 116 12.83 2.04 -2.23
N THR A 117 11.72 1.74 -2.90
CA THR A 117 11.52 0.43 -3.54
C THR A 117 12.46 0.26 -4.73
N PRO A 118 12.80 -0.98 -5.12
CA PRO A 118 13.56 -1.23 -6.34
C PRO A 118 12.91 -0.61 -7.58
N LEU A 119 11.58 -0.69 -7.69
CA LEU A 119 10.83 -0.13 -8.81
C LEU A 119 10.93 1.40 -8.86
N GLU A 120 10.74 2.10 -7.74
CA GLU A 120 10.90 3.57 -7.69
C GLU A 120 12.31 4.00 -8.11
N LYS A 121 13.33 3.26 -7.65
CA LYS A 121 14.72 3.53 -8.00
C LYS A 121 14.98 3.33 -9.49
N ASP A 122 14.43 2.27 -10.08
CA ASP A 122 14.62 2.02 -11.50
C ASP A 122 13.84 3.01 -12.35
N LEU A 123 12.63 3.38 -11.94
CA LEU A 123 11.84 4.43 -12.59
C LEU A 123 12.56 5.78 -12.57
N LEU A 124 13.12 6.19 -11.42
CA LEU A 124 13.89 7.43 -11.30
C LEU A 124 15.16 7.45 -12.17
N LYS A 125 15.77 6.30 -12.46
CA LYS A 125 16.92 6.22 -13.38
C LYS A 125 16.52 6.34 -14.85
N THR A 126 15.24 6.15 -15.18
CA THR A 126 14.73 6.28 -16.55
C THR A 126 14.22 7.69 -16.89
N MET A 127 14.14 8.55 -15.87
CA MET A 127 13.68 9.94 -15.95
C MET A 127 14.80 10.87 -16.41
#